data_AF-A0A961E6I3-F1
#
_entry.id   AF-A0A961E6I3-F1
#
_cell.length_a   1.000
_cell.length_b   1.000
_cell.length_c   1.000
_cell.angle_alpha   90.00
_cell.angle_beta   90.00
_cell.angle_gamma   90.00
#
_symmetry.space_group_name_H-M   'P 1'
#
loop_
_entity.id
_entity.type
_entity.pdbx_description
1 polymer ?
#
loop_
_entity_poly.entity_id
_entity_poly.type
_entity_poly.pdbx_seq_one_letter_code
_entity_poly.pdbx_strand_id
1 'polypeptide(L)'
;PTELSADIITRLPVRYNFDNRYFSDKYEGLPTDGYTAWLQRMADHPNIEVRLDTDFFDVAEDYKGKVPIVYTGPVDEYFGNCEGRLSWRTVDLESSVVEVDDFQGTSVMNYNDQDVPFTRIHEFKHFHPERTHLPGKTVIVHEYSRFAGEDDEPYYPINTPADREDSNLLLAVTLPGLADPGGALREVLVVDLHTGEGGPG
;
A
#
# COMPACT_ATOMS: atom_id res chain seq x y z
N PRO A 1 9.10 14.48 16.50
CA PRO A 1 7.76 14.13 17.05
C PRO A 1 6.90 15.35 17.44
N THR A 2 7.49 16.44 17.94
CA THR A 2 6.79 17.63 18.45
C THR A 2 6.03 18.45 17.40
N GLU A 3 6.29 18.21 16.12
CA GLU A 3 5.65 18.88 14.98
C GLU A 3 4.56 18.02 14.31
N LEU A 4 4.26 16.85 14.89
CA LEU A 4 3.19 15.96 14.40
C LEU A 4 1.88 16.27 15.12
N SER A 5 0.74 16.06 14.43
CA SER A 5 -0.58 16.23 15.05
C SER A 5 -0.74 15.30 16.27
N ALA A 6 -1.38 15.81 17.33
CA ALA A 6 -1.73 15.04 18.51
C ALA A 6 -2.67 13.86 18.18
N ASP A 7 -3.44 13.94 17.10
CA ASP A 7 -4.33 12.87 16.63
C ASP A 7 -3.58 11.59 16.23
N ILE A 8 -2.27 11.68 15.96
CA ILE A 8 -1.44 10.50 15.63
C ILE A 8 -1.33 9.57 16.85
N ILE A 9 -1.39 10.10 18.06
CA ILE A 9 -1.36 9.31 19.30
C ILE A 9 -2.59 9.68 20.14
N THR A 10 -3.73 9.08 19.81
CA THR A 10 -4.95 9.22 20.65
C THR A 10 -4.87 8.40 21.93
N ARG A 11 -4.10 7.30 21.91
CA ARG A 11 -3.75 6.47 23.07
C ARG A 11 -2.46 5.72 22.79
N LEU A 12 -1.57 5.61 23.78
CA LEU A 12 -0.42 4.71 23.72
C LEU A 12 -0.80 3.37 24.38
N PRO A 13 -1.05 2.30 23.61
CA PRO A 13 -1.52 1.04 24.18
C PRO A 13 -0.36 0.29 24.87
N VAL A 14 -0.24 0.43 26.19
CA VAL A 14 0.65 -0.42 27.01
C VAL A 14 -0.13 -1.64 27.50
N ARG A 15 0.38 -2.84 27.23
CA ARG A 15 -0.21 -4.10 27.68
C ARG A 15 0.34 -4.46 29.06
N TYR A 16 -0.54 -4.79 30.00
CA TYR A 16 -0.19 -5.27 31.35
C TYR A 16 -0.32 -6.79 31.49
N ASN A 17 -0.01 -7.51 30.41
CA ASN A 17 -0.02 -8.97 30.34
C ASN A 17 1.17 -9.46 29.50
N PHE A 18 1.31 -10.77 29.31
CA PHE A 18 2.38 -11.37 28.51
C PHE A 18 2.02 -11.53 27.02
N ASP A 19 0.91 -10.96 26.56
CA ASP A 19 0.48 -11.08 25.16
C ASP A 19 1.35 -10.19 24.27
N ASN A 20 2.23 -10.84 23.51
CA ASN A 20 3.13 -10.21 22.55
C ASN A 20 2.64 -10.32 21.10
N ARG A 21 1.41 -10.81 20.84
CA ARG A 21 0.86 -10.83 19.47
C ARG A 21 0.75 -9.42 18.93
N TYR A 22 1.22 -9.19 17.71
CA TYR A 22 1.21 -7.85 17.13
C TYR A 22 -0.23 -7.34 16.94
N PHE A 23 -1.11 -8.19 16.41
CA PHE A 23 -2.53 -7.89 16.20
C PHE A 23 -3.41 -8.44 17.34
N SER A 24 -4.55 -7.78 17.56
CA SER A 24 -5.57 -8.21 18.54
C SER A 24 -6.83 -8.78 17.88
N ASP A 25 -6.81 -8.94 16.56
CA ASP A 25 -7.96 -9.37 15.78
C ASP A 25 -8.32 -10.84 16.00
N LYS A 26 -9.59 -11.18 15.70
CA LYS A 26 -10.11 -12.54 15.85
C LYS A 26 -9.56 -13.51 14.81
N TYR A 27 -9.30 -13.01 13.60
CA TYR A 27 -8.85 -13.81 12.46
C TYR A 27 -7.55 -13.20 11.94
N GLU A 28 -6.53 -14.03 11.83
CA GLU A 28 -5.20 -13.65 11.36
C GLU A 28 -4.62 -14.83 10.56
N GLY A 29 -3.94 -14.54 9.46
CA GLY A 29 -3.30 -15.54 8.63
C GLY A 29 -2.74 -14.96 7.35
N LEU A 30 -1.92 -15.77 6.67
CA LEU A 30 -1.36 -15.47 5.36
C LEU A 30 -1.94 -16.42 4.31
N PRO A 31 -2.13 -15.99 3.06
CA PRO A 31 -2.54 -16.88 1.98
C PRO A 31 -1.53 -18.01 1.79
N THR A 32 -1.97 -19.27 1.88
CA THR A 32 -1.08 -20.45 1.81
C THR A 32 -0.24 -20.48 0.54
N ASP A 33 -0.81 -20.03 -0.57
CA ASP A 33 -0.18 -20.01 -1.89
C ASP A 33 0.37 -18.61 -2.26
N GLY A 34 0.43 -17.68 -1.29
CA GLY A 34 0.84 -16.30 -1.51
C GLY A 34 -0.26 -15.37 -2.04
N TYR A 35 -0.01 -14.06 -1.90
CA TYR A 35 -0.99 -13.02 -2.26
C TYR A 35 -1.30 -12.99 -3.75
N THR A 36 -0.30 -13.19 -4.63
CA THR A 36 -0.52 -13.22 -6.09
C THR A 36 -1.54 -14.28 -6.48
N ALA A 37 -1.43 -15.50 -5.94
CA ALA A 37 -2.36 -16.59 -6.24
C ALA A 37 -3.77 -16.31 -5.68
N TRP A 38 -3.89 -15.57 -4.58
CA TRP A 38 -5.18 -15.14 -4.06
C TRP A 38 -5.82 -14.09 -4.97
N LEU A 39 -5.08 -13.05 -5.34
CA LEU A 39 -5.56 -11.96 -6.20
C LEU A 39 -5.95 -12.46 -7.60
N GLN A 40 -5.16 -13.37 -8.18
CA GLN A 40 -5.50 -14.01 -9.46
C GLN A 40 -6.84 -14.75 -9.40
N ARG A 41 -7.10 -15.50 -8.31
CA ARG A 41 -8.39 -16.18 -8.13
C ARG A 41 -9.56 -15.23 -7.92
N MET A 42 -9.32 -14.05 -7.35
CA MET A 42 -10.36 -13.02 -7.22
C MET A 42 -10.74 -12.43 -8.59
N ALA A 43 -9.77 -12.28 -9.49
CA ALA A 43 -10.00 -11.74 -10.83
C ALA A 43 -10.38 -12.79 -11.88
N ASP A 44 -10.24 -14.09 -11.59
CA ASP A 44 -10.55 -15.20 -12.48
C ASP A 44 -12.07 -15.42 -12.62
N HIS A 45 -12.73 -14.55 -13.38
CA HIS A 45 -14.15 -14.64 -13.69
C HIS A 45 -14.41 -14.22 -15.14
N PRO A 46 -15.28 -14.90 -15.90
CA PRO A 46 -15.51 -14.62 -17.33
C PRO A 46 -16.04 -13.21 -17.64
N ASN A 47 -16.55 -12.48 -16.63
CA ASN A 47 -17.00 -11.09 -16.79
C ASN A 47 -15.94 -10.06 -16.37
N ILE A 48 -14.77 -10.50 -15.90
CA ILE A 48 -13.69 -9.63 -15.47
C ILE A 48 -12.59 -9.66 -16.53
N GLU A 49 -12.30 -8.50 -17.10
CA GLU A 49 -11.13 -8.29 -17.95
C GLU A 49 -10.10 -7.49 -17.15
N VAL A 50 -8.87 -7.99 -17.06
CA VAL A 50 -7.76 -7.29 -16.41
C VAL A 50 -6.77 -6.86 -17.48
N ARG A 51 -6.42 -5.57 -17.47
CA ARG A 51 -5.36 -4.99 -18.29
C ARG A 51 -4.27 -4.48 -17.36
N LEU A 52 -3.07 -5.04 -17.49
CA LEU A 52 -1.87 -4.60 -16.79
C LEU A 52 -1.13 -3.56 -17.65
N ASP A 53 -0.16 -2.87 -17.08
CA ASP A 53 0.68 -1.89 -17.77
C ASP A 53 -0.15 -0.84 -18.56
N THR A 54 -1.28 -0.42 -17.98
CA THR A 54 -2.25 0.48 -18.63
C THR A 54 -2.61 1.59 -17.67
N ASP A 55 -2.13 2.80 -17.94
CA ASP A 55 -2.54 4.00 -17.22
C ASP A 55 -4.02 4.29 -17.52
N PHE A 56 -4.81 4.52 -16.47
CA PHE A 56 -6.22 4.88 -16.59
C PHE A 56 -6.44 6.11 -17.48
N PHE A 57 -5.60 7.14 -17.38
CA PHE A 57 -5.76 8.40 -18.10
C PHE A 57 -5.58 8.24 -19.61
N ASP A 58 -4.81 7.24 -20.06
CA ASP A 58 -4.63 6.92 -21.48
C ASP A 58 -5.91 6.33 -22.11
N VAL A 59 -6.75 5.66 -21.31
CA VAL A 59 -7.95 4.96 -21.78
C VAL A 59 -9.26 5.58 -21.28
N ALA A 60 -9.21 6.57 -20.39
CA ALA A 60 -10.37 7.06 -19.67
C ALA A 60 -11.48 7.59 -20.59
N GLU A 61 -11.14 8.25 -21.69
CA GLU A 61 -12.10 8.80 -22.67
C GLU A 61 -12.92 7.72 -23.39
N ASP A 62 -12.44 6.48 -23.40
CA ASP A 62 -13.20 5.36 -23.94
C ASP A 62 -14.37 4.95 -23.04
N TYR A 63 -14.34 5.29 -21.74
CA TYR A 63 -15.30 4.82 -20.74
C TYR A 63 -16.10 5.94 -20.07
N LYS A 64 -15.52 7.13 -19.91
CA LYS A 64 -16.16 8.28 -19.26
C LYS A 64 -17.54 8.57 -19.87
N GLY A 65 -18.56 8.63 -19.02
CA GLY A 65 -19.96 8.88 -19.41
C GLY A 65 -20.67 7.71 -20.10
N LYS A 66 -19.99 6.58 -20.33
CA LYS A 66 -20.57 5.37 -20.94
C LYS A 66 -20.84 4.27 -19.92
N VAL A 67 -19.96 4.16 -18.92
CA VAL A 67 -20.08 3.20 -17.80
C VAL A 67 -19.70 3.87 -16.48
N PRO A 68 -20.19 3.37 -15.33
CA PRO A 68 -19.68 3.77 -14.03
C PRO A 68 -18.18 3.44 -13.91
N ILE A 69 -17.42 4.33 -13.29
CA ILE A 69 -15.99 4.17 -13.06
C ILE A 69 -15.74 4.13 -11.55
N VAL A 70 -15.01 3.11 -11.11
CA VAL A 70 -14.43 3.05 -9.76
C VAL A 70 -12.94 3.30 -9.93
N TYR A 71 -12.47 4.46 -9.49
CA TYR A 71 -11.07 4.86 -9.55
C TYR A 71 -10.43 4.73 -8.17
N THR A 72 -9.29 4.04 -8.08
CA THR A 72 -8.59 3.75 -6.81
C THR A 72 -7.20 4.38 -6.74
N GLY A 73 -6.79 5.15 -7.75
CA GLY A 73 -5.54 5.89 -7.76
C GLY A 73 -5.57 7.19 -6.95
N PRO A 74 -4.50 7.99 -6.98
CA PRO A 74 -4.41 9.26 -6.27
C PRO A 74 -5.49 10.25 -6.70
N VAL A 75 -6.20 10.85 -5.73
CA VAL A 75 -7.36 11.72 -5.98
C VAL A 75 -6.96 13.07 -6.57
N ASP A 76 -5.82 13.61 -6.16
CA ASP A 76 -5.20 14.80 -6.72
C ASP A 76 -4.88 14.61 -8.21
N GLU A 77 -4.30 13.48 -8.59
CA GLU A 77 -4.02 13.16 -10.00
C GLU A 77 -5.29 13.03 -10.84
N TYR A 78 -6.36 12.45 -10.28
CA TYR A 78 -7.65 12.35 -10.97
C TYR A 78 -8.19 13.73 -11.42
N PHE A 79 -7.95 14.77 -10.62
CA PHE A 79 -8.33 16.15 -10.92
C PHE A 79 -7.19 16.96 -11.56
N GLY A 80 -6.15 16.30 -12.07
CA GLY A 80 -5.03 16.95 -12.75
C GLY A 80 -4.20 17.85 -11.83
N ASN A 81 -4.12 17.51 -10.53
CA ASN A 81 -3.40 18.26 -9.50
C ASN A 81 -3.85 19.74 -9.40
N CYS A 82 -5.12 20.03 -9.65
CA CYS A 82 -5.62 21.40 -9.77
C CYS A 82 -5.53 22.21 -8.46
N GLU A 83 -5.55 21.54 -7.31
CA GLU A 83 -5.36 22.14 -5.98
C GLU A 83 -3.93 21.87 -5.42
N GLY A 84 -3.02 21.41 -6.26
CA GLY A 84 -1.70 20.91 -5.83
C GLY A 84 -1.66 19.39 -5.65
N ARG A 85 -0.46 18.87 -5.37
CA ARG A 85 -0.22 17.45 -5.09
C ARG A 85 -0.33 17.21 -3.59
N LEU A 86 -1.06 16.17 -3.21
CA LEU A 86 -1.10 15.72 -1.82
C LEU A 86 0.27 15.17 -1.43
N SER A 87 0.65 15.40 -0.18
CA SER A 87 1.95 14.96 0.30
C SER A 87 1.91 13.53 0.85
N TRP A 88 2.87 12.72 0.37
CA TRP A 88 2.99 11.30 0.69
C TRP A 88 4.37 10.97 1.25
N ARG A 89 4.42 9.94 2.10
CA ARG A 89 5.65 9.21 2.40
C ARG A 89 5.72 8.00 1.48
N THR A 90 6.93 7.67 1.08
CA THR A 90 7.25 6.44 0.40
C THR A 90 8.19 5.58 1.24
N VAL A 91 8.40 4.34 0.80
CA VAL A 91 9.37 3.42 1.38
C VAL A 91 10.27 2.87 0.29
N ASP A 92 11.58 2.89 0.55
CA ASP A 92 12.55 2.18 -0.28
C ASP A 92 12.80 0.81 0.36
N LEU A 93 12.69 -0.25 -0.45
CA LEU A 93 12.83 -1.64 -0.02
C LEU A 93 14.12 -2.21 -0.62
N GLU A 94 15.18 -2.27 0.19
CA GLU A 94 16.47 -2.81 -0.25
C GLU A 94 16.56 -4.29 0.09
N SER A 95 16.33 -5.14 -0.93
CA SER A 95 16.42 -6.59 -0.79
C SER A 95 17.85 -7.11 -0.91
N SER A 96 18.23 -8.08 -0.09
CA SER A 96 19.50 -8.79 -0.22
C SER A 96 19.35 -10.27 0.12
N VAL A 97 20.19 -11.09 -0.52
CA VAL A 97 20.37 -12.49 -0.16
C VAL A 97 21.63 -12.60 0.69
N VAL A 98 21.49 -13.15 1.89
CA VAL A 98 22.61 -13.36 2.81
C VAL A 98 22.86 -14.85 3.01
N GLU A 99 24.14 -15.24 3.06
CA GLU A 99 24.58 -16.64 3.15
C GLU A 99 24.55 -17.15 4.60
N VAL A 100 23.37 -17.11 5.22
CA VAL A 100 23.09 -17.66 6.55
C VAL A 100 21.73 -18.37 6.55
N ASP A 101 21.61 -19.40 7.37
CA ASP A 101 20.35 -20.17 7.53
C ASP A 101 19.24 -19.36 8.20
N ASP A 102 19.58 -18.43 9.09
CA ASP A 102 18.66 -17.58 9.86
C ASP A 102 19.36 -16.28 10.23
N PHE A 103 18.80 -15.15 9.78
CA PHE A 103 19.43 -13.84 9.99
C PHE A 103 19.01 -13.23 11.32
N GLN A 104 17.70 -13.25 11.64
CA GLN A 104 17.17 -12.57 12.83
C GLN A 104 16.17 -13.41 13.64
N GLY A 105 15.80 -14.61 13.20
CA GLY A 105 14.93 -15.53 13.95
C GLY A 105 13.47 -15.08 14.10
N THR A 106 13.04 -14.07 13.32
CA THR A 106 11.67 -13.54 13.31
C THR A 106 11.36 -12.87 11.98
N SER A 107 10.07 -12.77 11.62
CA SER A 107 9.64 -12.19 10.34
C SER A 107 9.95 -10.70 10.20
N VAL A 108 9.82 -9.93 11.28
CA VAL A 108 10.08 -8.49 11.28
C VAL A 108 10.82 -8.11 12.55
N MET A 109 11.92 -7.37 12.41
CA MET A 109 12.64 -6.75 13.51
C MET A 109 12.65 -5.24 13.33
N ASN A 110 12.09 -4.51 14.29
CA ASN A 110 12.12 -3.04 14.30
C ASN A 110 13.44 -2.56 14.89
N TYR A 111 13.99 -1.49 14.30
CA TYR A 111 15.19 -0.82 14.80
C TYR A 111 14.79 0.56 15.28
N ASN A 112 14.83 0.77 16.59
CA ASN A 112 14.28 1.95 17.23
C ASN A 112 15.31 3.06 17.50
N ASP A 113 16.59 2.77 17.30
CA ASP A 113 17.68 3.69 17.55
C ASP A 113 17.85 4.68 16.40
N GLN A 114 18.12 5.95 16.73
CA GLN A 114 18.16 7.05 15.76
C GLN A 114 19.33 6.97 14.78
N ASP A 115 20.41 6.28 15.16
CA ASP A 115 21.61 6.08 14.33
C ASP A 115 21.45 4.94 13.32
N VAL A 116 20.35 4.19 13.37
CA VAL A 116 20.02 3.17 12.37
C VAL A 116 19.25 3.83 11.21
N PRO A 117 19.72 3.69 9.95
CA PRO A 117 19.15 4.43 8.82
C PRO A 117 17.83 3.85 8.28
N PHE A 118 17.50 2.60 8.61
CA PHE A 118 16.26 1.91 8.23
C PHE A 118 15.33 1.72 9.43
N THR A 119 14.03 1.57 9.18
CA THR A 119 13.02 1.42 10.24
C THR A 119 12.92 -0.01 10.76
N ARG A 120 13.09 -0.99 9.88
CA ARG A 120 12.98 -2.43 10.19
C ARG A 120 13.62 -3.29 9.12
N ILE A 121 13.85 -4.55 9.48
CA ILE A 121 14.27 -5.62 8.58
C ILE A 121 13.19 -6.69 8.52
N HIS A 122 12.82 -7.08 7.31
CA HIS A 122 11.93 -8.20 7.03
C HIS A 122 12.75 -9.43 6.65
N GLU A 123 12.46 -10.59 7.24
CA GLU A 123 13.06 -11.87 6.85
C GLU A 123 11.94 -12.84 6.42
N PHE A 124 11.77 -13.02 5.11
CA PHE A 124 10.51 -13.50 4.54
C PHE A 124 10.17 -14.95 4.85
N LYS A 125 11.18 -15.82 5.04
CA LYS A 125 10.94 -17.24 5.31
C LYS A 125 10.12 -17.47 6.58
N HIS A 126 10.21 -16.56 7.55
CA HIS A 126 9.51 -16.64 8.83
C HIS A 126 8.02 -16.29 8.72
N PHE A 127 7.58 -15.69 7.60
CA PHE A 127 6.15 -15.55 7.31
C PHE A 127 5.51 -16.89 6.90
N HIS A 128 6.27 -17.76 6.26
CA HIS A 128 5.79 -19.08 5.82
C HIS A 128 6.68 -20.20 6.37
N PRO A 129 6.69 -20.43 7.70
CA PRO A 129 7.52 -21.47 8.32
C PRO A 129 7.08 -22.89 7.93
N GLU A 130 5.88 -23.06 7.39
CA GLU A 130 5.37 -24.32 6.86
C GLU A 130 6.00 -24.72 5.52
N ARG A 131 6.68 -23.80 4.82
CA ARG A 131 7.33 -24.06 3.53
C ARG A 131 8.74 -24.61 3.72
N THR A 132 9.20 -25.37 2.73
CA THR A 132 10.61 -25.78 2.65
C THR A 132 11.44 -24.64 2.07
N HIS A 133 12.42 -24.16 2.82
CA HIS A 133 13.33 -23.10 2.41
C HIS A 133 14.70 -23.68 2.03
N LEU A 134 15.45 -22.95 1.19
CA LEU A 134 16.80 -23.35 0.81
C LEU A 134 17.74 -23.23 2.03
N PRO A 135 18.58 -24.24 2.32
CA PRO A 135 19.56 -24.14 3.38
C PRO A 135 20.71 -23.19 3.00
N GLY A 136 21.32 -22.59 4.01
CA GLY A 136 22.49 -21.72 3.93
C GLY A 136 22.23 -20.32 3.39
N LYS A 137 20.97 -19.96 3.09
CA LYS A 137 20.61 -18.66 2.53
C LYS A 137 19.28 -18.14 3.06
N THR A 138 19.15 -16.82 3.10
CA THR A 138 17.88 -16.16 3.40
C THR A 138 17.78 -14.81 2.69
N VAL A 139 16.53 -14.38 2.46
CA VAL A 139 16.23 -13.07 1.87
C VAL A 139 15.81 -12.14 2.99
N ILE A 140 16.51 -11.00 3.07
CA ILE A 140 16.15 -9.90 3.96
C ILE A 140 15.83 -8.64 3.16
N VAL A 141 14.96 -7.79 3.70
CA VAL A 141 14.67 -6.46 3.14
C VAL A 141 14.83 -5.41 4.24
N HIS A 142 15.68 -4.42 3.98
CA HIS A 142 15.74 -3.20 4.77
C HIS A 142 14.69 -2.21 4.26
N GLU A 143 13.90 -1.66 5.17
CA GLU A 143 12.88 -0.64 4.85
C GLU A 143 13.38 0.75 5.25
N TYR A 144 13.56 1.64 4.27
CA TYR A 144 13.87 3.04 4.47
C TYR A 144 12.63 3.87 4.21
N SER A 145 12.45 4.96 4.95
CA SER A 145 11.24 5.76 4.83
C SER A 145 11.57 7.24 4.66
N ARG A 146 10.97 7.85 3.64
CA ARG A 146 11.27 9.22 3.21
C ARG A 146 10.02 9.90 2.64
N PHE A 147 10.15 11.17 2.27
CA PHE A 147 9.13 11.86 1.48
C PHE A 147 9.11 11.30 0.06
N ALA A 148 7.90 11.12 -0.48
CA ALA A 148 7.71 10.78 -1.88
C ALA A 148 8.01 12.01 -2.75
N GLY A 149 8.81 11.83 -3.80
CA GLY A 149 8.92 12.74 -4.93
C GLY A 149 7.82 12.49 -5.96
N GLU A 150 7.93 13.13 -7.12
CA GLU A 150 6.89 13.04 -8.17
C GLU A 150 6.80 11.67 -8.83
N ASP A 151 7.92 10.94 -8.91
CA ASP A 151 8.02 9.63 -9.57
C ASP A 151 7.97 8.45 -8.57
N ASP A 152 7.67 8.73 -7.29
CA ASP A 152 7.68 7.73 -6.23
C ASP A 152 6.28 7.19 -5.94
N GLU A 153 6.21 5.89 -5.66
CA GLU A 153 4.96 5.25 -5.24
C GLU A 153 4.48 5.84 -3.91
N PRO A 154 3.22 6.32 -3.83
CA PRO A 154 2.64 6.86 -2.60
C PRO A 154 2.23 5.73 -1.63
N TYR A 155 2.90 5.63 -0.48
CA TYR A 155 2.57 4.60 0.52
C TYR A 155 1.70 5.11 1.67
N TYR A 156 2.06 6.24 2.29
CA TYR A 156 1.36 6.77 3.46
C TYR A 156 1.06 8.26 3.32
N PRO A 157 -0.19 8.71 3.48
CA PRO A 157 -0.49 10.13 3.44
C PRO A 157 0.14 10.84 4.64
N ILE A 158 0.74 12.01 4.43
CA ILE A 158 1.34 12.80 5.52
C ILE A 158 0.26 13.55 6.31
N ASN A 159 -0.81 13.96 5.62
CA ASN A 159 -2.01 14.56 6.21
C ASN A 159 -1.70 15.84 7.01
N THR A 160 -0.87 16.70 6.43
CA THR A 160 -0.62 18.06 6.91
C THR A 160 -1.90 18.90 6.89
N PRO A 161 -1.96 20.03 7.61
CA PRO A 161 -3.11 20.93 7.54
C PRO A 161 -3.44 21.39 6.11
N ALA A 162 -2.42 21.58 5.26
CA ALA A 162 -2.60 21.94 3.85
C ALA A 162 -3.25 20.78 3.06
N ASP A 163 -2.73 19.55 3.19
CA ASP A 163 -3.31 18.38 2.50
C ASP A 163 -4.81 18.18 2.83
N ARG A 164 -5.21 18.50 4.07
CA ARG A 164 -6.61 18.42 4.50
C ARG A 164 -7.48 19.46 3.82
N GLU A 165 -6.96 20.67 3.63
CA GLU A 165 -7.67 21.74 2.93
C GLU A 165 -7.87 21.34 1.46
N ASP A 166 -6.79 20.92 0.80
CA ASP A 166 -6.79 20.49 -0.61
C ASP A 166 -7.71 19.28 -0.83
N SER A 167 -7.64 18.27 0.05
CA SER A 167 -8.51 17.09 -0.01
C SER A 167 -10.00 17.44 0.13
N ASN A 168 -10.34 18.40 0.99
CA ASN A 168 -11.73 18.86 1.15
C ASN A 168 -12.23 19.61 -0.09
N LEU A 169 -11.37 20.38 -0.75
CA LEU A 169 -11.68 21.05 -2.01
C LEU A 169 -11.96 20.04 -3.12
N LEU A 170 -11.11 19.00 -3.25
CA LEU A 170 -11.32 17.91 -4.22
C LEU A 170 -12.63 17.12 -3.94
N LEU A 171 -12.95 16.86 -2.68
CA LEU A 171 -14.19 16.18 -2.31
C LEU A 171 -15.43 17.04 -2.64
N ALA A 172 -15.35 18.36 -2.46
CA ALA A 172 -16.43 19.28 -2.80
C ALA A 172 -16.73 19.32 -4.31
N VAL A 173 -15.72 19.10 -5.16
CA VAL A 173 -15.88 18.96 -6.62
C VAL A 173 -16.56 17.63 -7.00
N THR A 174 -16.44 16.59 -6.15
CA THR A 174 -16.96 15.23 -6.42
C THR A 174 -18.46 15.08 -6.08
N LEU A 175 -18.94 15.72 -5.03
CA LEU A 175 -20.30 15.54 -4.48
C LEU A 175 -21.49 15.96 -5.38
N PRO A 176 -21.38 16.90 -6.33
CA PRO A 176 -22.51 17.22 -7.21
C PRO A 176 -22.90 16.11 -8.21
N GLY A 177 -22.05 15.11 -8.43
CA GLY A 177 -22.23 14.11 -9.50
C GLY A 177 -22.62 12.69 -9.06
N LEU A 178 -22.67 12.39 -7.76
CA LEU A 178 -22.81 11.01 -7.25
C LEU A 178 -24.24 10.59 -6.87
N ALA A 179 -25.26 11.34 -7.30
CA ALA A 179 -26.66 11.00 -7.05
C ALA A 179 -27.30 10.37 -8.30
N ASP A 180 -27.22 9.05 -8.43
CA ASP A 180 -28.20 8.28 -9.22
C ASP A 180 -28.92 7.25 -8.31
N PRO A 181 -30.23 7.42 -8.05
CA PRO A 181 -30.98 6.65 -7.06
C PRO A 181 -31.62 5.35 -7.62
N GLY A 182 -31.01 4.66 -8.58
CA GLY A 182 -31.52 3.35 -8.99
C GLY A 182 -30.86 2.71 -10.19
N GLY A 183 -29.98 1.73 -9.96
CA GLY A 183 -29.50 0.85 -11.03
C GLY A 183 -28.51 -0.17 -10.50
N ALA A 184 -28.76 -1.45 -10.75
CA ALA A 184 -27.92 -2.55 -10.32
C ALA A 184 -26.45 -2.36 -10.73
N LEU A 185 -25.52 -2.66 -9.80
CA LEU A 185 -24.09 -2.81 -10.07
C LEU A 185 -23.91 -3.76 -11.25
N ARG A 186 -23.51 -3.23 -12.40
CA ARG A 186 -22.93 -3.97 -13.51
C ARG A 186 -21.51 -3.46 -13.69
N GLU A 187 -20.60 -4.37 -13.43
CA GLU A 187 -19.14 -4.31 -13.36
C GLU A 187 -18.49 -3.51 -14.49
N VAL A 188 -17.48 -2.69 -14.19
CA VAL A 188 -16.04 -2.97 -14.44
C VAL A 188 -15.23 -2.16 -13.42
N LEU A 189 -14.35 -2.83 -12.70
CA LEU A 189 -13.36 -2.25 -11.79
C LEU A 189 -12.02 -2.27 -12.52
N VAL A 190 -11.50 -1.11 -12.88
CA VAL A 190 -10.09 -0.98 -13.28
C VAL A 190 -9.33 -0.75 -11.98
N VAL A 191 -8.75 -1.83 -11.43
CA VAL A 191 -7.72 -1.68 -10.41
C VAL A 191 -6.41 -1.54 -11.15
N ASP A 192 -5.91 -0.31 -11.19
CA ASP A 192 -4.52 -0.09 -11.52
C ASP A 192 -3.68 -0.55 -10.32
N LEU A 193 -2.92 -1.62 -10.51
CA LEU A 193 -1.79 -1.95 -9.67
C LEU A 193 -0.59 -1.46 -10.45
N HIS A 194 -0.16 -0.22 -10.21
CA HIS A 194 1.17 0.21 -10.63
C HIS A 194 2.18 -0.68 -9.91
N THR A 195 2.64 -1.73 -10.59
CA THR A 195 3.93 -2.35 -10.27
C THR A 195 4.98 -1.56 -11.02
N GLY A 196 5.46 -0.47 -10.41
CA GLY A 196 6.70 0.15 -10.82
C GLY A 196 7.86 -0.83 -10.66
N GLU A 197 8.13 -1.65 -11.67
CA GLU A 197 9.43 -2.31 -11.82
C GLU A 197 10.48 -1.26 -12.15
N GLY A 198 11.04 -0.63 -11.11
CA GLY A 198 12.22 0.22 -11.19
C GLY A 198 13.47 -0.54 -10.77
N GLY A 199 13.95 -1.48 -11.58
CA GLY A 199 15.27 -2.07 -11.36
C GLY A 199 15.84 -2.87 -12.54
N PRO A 200 16.68 -2.24 -13.38
CA PRO A 200 17.74 -2.94 -14.10
C PRO A 200 19.11 -2.46 -13.62
N GLY A 201 19.94 -3.36 -13.10
CA GLY A 201 21.35 -3.09 -12.76
C GLY A 201 21.97 -4.10 -11.80
#